data_AF-A0A1I7YMG3-F1
#
_entry.id   AF-A0A1I7YMG3-F1
#
_cell.length_a   1.000
_cell.length_b   1.000
_cell.length_c   1.000
_cell.angle_alpha   90.00
_cell.angle_beta   90.00
_cell.angle_gamma   90.00
#
_symmetry.space_group_name_H-M   'P 1'
#
loop_
_entity.id
_entity.type
_entity.pdbx_description
1 polymer ?
#
loop_
_entity_poly.entity_id
_entity_poly.type
_entity_poly.pdbx_seq_one_letter_code
_entity_poly.pdbx_strand_id
1 'polypeptide(L)'
;MASLDSPEFLRSRVSDYWITIISLLITVAYHLLTMSWPWMKGHLTYCDRLDPNTQSQIASWCGSIHPINERFYYGGNVVLNGIVLQLYGNSVGIVLSKLLGAGRQGTVQGFTQFMVCVAKIVGSLLLTYLFDQFGPQPDWLLQLGFLGLLLVLWIAYRRRLCP
;
A
#
# COMPACT_ATOMS: atom_id res chain seq x y z
N MET A 1 10.12 -34.75 -10.62
CA MET A 1 10.81 -33.44 -10.54
C MET A 1 10.55 -32.72 -11.84
N ALA A 2 9.65 -31.73 -11.85
CA ALA A 2 9.49 -30.86 -13.02
C ALA A 2 10.77 -30.02 -13.17
N SER A 3 11.37 -29.99 -14.37
CA SER A 3 12.55 -29.16 -14.59
C SER A 3 12.17 -27.70 -14.39
N LEU A 4 12.94 -27.00 -13.56
CA LEU A 4 12.75 -25.59 -13.23
C LEU A 4 12.96 -24.65 -14.44
N ASP A 5 13.36 -25.20 -15.58
CA ASP A 5 13.66 -24.50 -16.84
C ASP A 5 12.62 -24.76 -17.94
N SER A 6 11.45 -25.32 -17.63
CA SER A 6 10.41 -25.47 -18.65
C SER A 6 9.88 -24.09 -19.09
N PRO A 7 9.66 -23.87 -20.40
CA PRO A 7 9.22 -22.57 -20.92
C PRO A 7 7.88 -22.10 -20.33
N GLU A 8 7.01 -23.03 -19.93
CA GLU A 8 5.75 -22.72 -19.24
C GLU A 8 5.95 -22.17 -17.82
N PHE A 9 6.93 -22.72 -17.09
CA PHE A 9 7.24 -22.26 -15.74
C PHE A 9 7.84 -20.85 -15.73
N LEU A 10 8.73 -20.55 -16.67
CA LEU A 10 9.28 -19.20 -16.89
C LEU A 10 8.17 -18.21 -17.26
N ARG A 11 7.27 -18.59 -18.17
CA ARG A 11 6.13 -17.75 -18.58
C ARG A 11 5.22 -17.40 -17.40
N SER A 12 4.93 -18.38 -16.54
CA SER A 12 4.12 -18.17 -15.34
C SER A 12 4.82 -17.24 -14.34
N ARG A 13 6.14 -17.39 -14.10
CA ARG A 13 6.90 -16.45 -13.24
C ARG A 13 6.83 -15.01 -13.72
N VAL A 14 7.05 -14.80 -15.02
CA VAL A 14 7.01 -13.47 -15.62
C VAL A 14 5.61 -12.85 -15.49
N SER A 15 4.56 -13.66 -15.66
CA SER A 15 3.18 -13.22 -15.44
C SER A 15 2.95 -12.74 -13.99
N ASP A 16 3.37 -13.50 -12.99
CA ASP A 16 3.19 -13.14 -11.57
C ASP A 16 3.96 -11.86 -11.19
N TYR A 17 5.15 -11.67 -11.76
CA TYR A 17 5.92 -10.44 -11.60
C TYR A 17 5.14 -9.23 -12.12
N TRP A 18 4.59 -9.31 -13.34
CA TRP A 18 3.82 -8.21 -13.92
C TRP A 18 2.53 -7.91 -13.14
N ILE A 19 1.84 -8.95 -12.64
CA ILE A 19 0.67 -8.77 -11.76
C ILE A 19 1.05 -7.99 -10.49
N THR A 20 2.22 -8.29 -9.92
CA THR A 20 2.73 -7.58 -8.74
C THR A 20 3.00 -6.11 -9.06
N ILE A 21 3.72 -5.83 -10.15
CA ILE A 21 4.04 -4.46 -10.58
C ILE A 21 2.77 -3.66 -10.87
N ILE A 22 1.82 -4.24 -11.61
CA ILE A 22 0.56 -3.57 -11.94
C ILE A 22 -0.23 -3.26 -10.67
N SER A 23 -0.31 -4.20 -9.72
CA SER A 23 -0.98 -3.96 -8.44
C SER A 23 -0.33 -2.81 -7.65
N LEU A 24 1.01 -2.75 -7.61
CA LEU A 24 1.73 -1.65 -6.97
C LEU A 24 1.47 -0.31 -7.66
N LEU A 25 1.48 -0.27 -9.01
CA LEU A 25 1.21 0.95 -9.78
C LEU A 25 -0.22 1.45 -9.58
N ILE A 26 -1.22 0.55 -9.57
CA ILE A 26 -2.61 0.91 -9.28
C ILE A 26 -2.73 1.48 -7.87
N THR A 27 -2.04 0.87 -6.90
CA THR A 27 -2.03 1.35 -5.51
C THR A 27 -1.41 2.75 -5.41
N VAL A 28 -0.26 2.98 -6.05
CA VAL A 28 0.38 4.31 -6.11
C VAL A 28 -0.54 5.33 -6.76
N ALA A 29 -1.13 5.00 -7.91
CA ALA A 29 -2.04 5.89 -8.63
C ALA A 29 -3.24 6.28 -7.75
N TYR A 30 -3.86 5.33 -7.05
CA TYR A 30 -4.95 5.64 -6.12
C TYR A 30 -4.52 6.62 -5.02
N HIS A 31 -3.35 6.42 -4.39
CA HIS A 31 -2.90 7.32 -3.32
C HIS A 31 -2.59 8.71 -3.87
N LEU A 32 -1.99 8.82 -5.05
CA LEU A 32 -1.74 10.12 -5.71
C LEU A 32 -3.05 10.84 -6.09
N LEU A 33 -4.07 10.11 -6.52
CA LEU A 33 -5.37 10.67 -6.90
C LEU A 33 -6.24 11.03 -5.69
N THR A 34 -6.08 10.34 -4.57
CA THR A 34 -6.87 10.56 -3.35
C THR A 34 -6.21 11.52 -2.36
N MET A 35 -4.92 11.80 -2.52
CA MET A 35 -4.20 12.73 -1.66
C MET A 35 -4.73 14.15 -1.79
N SER A 36 -4.97 14.79 -0.64
CA SER A 36 -5.31 16.21 -0.54
C SER A 36 -4.07 17.09 -0.76
N TRP A 37 -3.67 17.25 -2.02
CA TRP A 37 -2.53 18.08 -2.40
C TRP A 37 -2.65 19.53 -1.92
N PRO A 38 -1.54 20.15 -1.46
CA PRO A 38 -1.55 21.48 -0.83
C PRO A 38 -1.86 22.64 -1.79
N TRP A 39 -1.90 22.37 -3.10
CA TRP A 39 -2.26 23.37 -4.12
C TRP A 39 -3.74 23.32 -4.53
N MET A 40 -4.52 22.35 -4.01
CA MET A 40 -5.96 22.33 -4.24
C MET A 40 -6.63 23.49 -3.51
N LYS A 41 -7.81 23.92 -3.95
CA LYS A 41 -8.55 25.04 -3.34
C LYS A 41 -9.71 24.52 -2.52
N GLY A 42 -10.04 25.22 -1.43
CA GLY A 42 -11.16 24.91 -0.55
C GLY A 42 -10.74 24.20 0.73
N HIS A 43 -11.61 24.17 1.72
CA HIS A 43 -11.38 23.54 3.02
C HIS A 43 -12.56 22.62 3.37
N LEU A 44 -12.38 21.73 4.35
CA LEU A 44 -13.45 20.82 4.76
C LEU A 44 -14.59 21.59 5.45
N THR A 45 -15.78 21.57 4.85
CA THR A 45 -17.01 22.15 5.43
C THR A 45 -17.41 21.51 6.77
N TYR A 46 -16.90 20.31 7.07
CA TYR A 46 -17.09 19.65 8.37
C TYR A 46 -16.40 20.42 9.51
N CYS A 47 -15.21 20.98 9.25
CA CYS A 47 -14.45 21.76 10.24
C CYS A 47 -15.22 23.02 10.68
N ASP A 48 -16.01 23.62 9.78
CA ASP A 48 -16.79 24.83 10.06
C ASP A 48 -18.05 24.57 10.91
N ARG A 49 -18.48 23.31 11.04
CA ARG A 49 -19.70 22.92 11.76
C ARG A 49 -19.46 22.55 13.22
N LEU A 50 -18.20 22.57 13.67
CA LEU A 50 -17.84 22.28 15.07
C LEU A 50 -18.01 23.55 15.92
N ASP A 51 -18.69 23.42 17.06
CA ASP A 51 -18.99 24.54 17.97
C ASP A 51 -17.69 25.11 18.58
N PRO A 52 -17.38 26.40 18.38
CA PRO A 52 -16.17 27.04 18.90
C PRO A 52 -16.12 27.12 20.43
N ASN A 53 -17.23 26.89 21.14
CA ASN A 53 -17.24 26.79 22.61
C ASN A 53 -16.75 25.44 23.12
N THR A 54 -16.67 24.43 22.25
CA THR A 54 -16.13 23.09 22.54
C THR A 54 -14.75 22.94 21.88
N GLN A 55 -13.93 23.98 22.00
CA GLN A 55 -12.60 24.16 21.38
C GLN A 55 -11.60 23.01 21.59
N SER A 56 -11.88 22.06 22.49
CA SER A 56 -11.06 20.87 22.72
C SER A 56 -11.18 19.80 21.63
N GLN A 57 -12.09 19.93 20.66
CA GLN A 57 -12.33 18.93 19.60
C GLN A 57 -11.87 19.33 18.20
N ILE A 58 -11.45 20.58 17.99
CA ILE A 58 -10.98 21.02 16.67
C ILE A 58 -9.50 20.65 16.54
N ALA A 59 -9.22 19.66 15.70
CA ALA A 59 -7.84 19.28 15.42
C ALA A 59 -7.09 20.42 14.70
N SER A 60 -5.84 20.65 15.09
CA SER A 60 -5.00 21.76 14.58
C SER A 60 -4.82 21.75 13.06
N TRP A 61 -4.94 20.57 12.44
CA TRP A 61 -4.80 20.36 10.99
C TRP A 61 -6.11 20.54 10.21
N CYS A 62 -7.27 20.75 10.85
CA CYS A 62 -8.57 20.79 10.16
C CYS A 62 -8.61 21.89 9.07
N GLY A 63 -7.98 23.03 9.33
CA GLY A 63 -7.96 24.17 8.40
C GLY A 63 -6.95 24.06 7.25
N SER A 64 -6.02 23.11 7.30
CA SER A 64 -4.97 22.95 6.26
C SER A 64 -5.30 21.88 5.22
N ILE A 65 -6.38 21.12 5.39
CA ILE A 65 -6.74 20.02 4.49
C ILE A 65 -7.79 20.46 3.46
N HIS A 66 -7.55 20.05 2.21
CA HIS A 66 -8.44 20.30 1.09
C HIS A 66 -9.48 19.18 0.90
N PRO A 67 -10.69 19.50 0.41
CA PRO A 67 -11.73 18.51 0.17
C PRO A 67 -11.34 17.54 -0.95
N ILE A 68 -11.68 16.26 -0.78
CA ILE A 68 -11.44 15.17 -1.74
C ILE A 68 -12.77 14.62 -2.28
N ASN A 69 -12.72 13.90 -3.41
CA ASN A 69 -13.91 13.23 -3.94
C ASN A 69 -14.22 11.96 -3.11
N GLU A 70 -15.16 12.06 -2.18
CA GLU A 70 -15.57 10.99 -1.27
C GLU A 70 -15.95 9.69 -2.00
N ARG A 71 -16.65 9.78 -3.14
CA ARG A 71 -17.09 8.59 -3.89
C ARG A 71 -15.90 7.83 -4.46
N PHE A 72 -14.92 8.55 -4.98
CA PHE A 72 -13.70 7.95 -5.51
C PHE A 72 -12.83 7.38 -4.38
N TYR A 73 -12.74 8.08 -3.26
CA TYR A 73 -12.02 7.61 -2.07
C TYR A 73 -12.61 6.31 -1.53
N TYR A 74 -13.89 6.30 -1.14
CA TYR A 74 -14.50 5.09 -0.58
C TYR A 74 -14.63 3.96 -1.59
N GLY A 75 -15.05 4.26 -2.83
CA GLY A 75 -15.17 3.26 -3.89
C GLY A 75 -13.82 2.64 -4.27
N GLY A 76 -12.79 3.46 -4.44
CA GLY A 76 -11.44 2.99 -4.72
C GLY A 76 -10.83 2.23 -3.55
N ASN A 77 -11.11 2.61 -2.30
CA ASN A 77 -10.66 1.90 -1.12
C ASN A 77 -11.21 0.46 -1.07
N VAL A 78 -12.48 0.25 -1.42
CA VAL A 78 -13.10 -1.08 -1.52
C VAL A 78 -12.42 -1.92 -2.61
N VAL A 79 -12.20 -1.35 -3.79
CA VAL A 79 -11.53 -2.05 -4.90
C VAL A 79 -10.09 -2.42 -4.55
N LEU A 80 -9.34 -1.50 -3.94
CA LEU A 80 -7.96 -1.74 -3.55
C LEU A 80 -7.86 -2.85 -2.51
N ASN A 81 -8.58 -2.73 -1.40
CA ASN A 81 -8.49 -3.69 -0.30
C ASN A 81 -9.15 -5.04 -0.64
N GLY A 82 -10.21 -5.02 -1.43
CA GLY A 82 -10.95 -6.22 -1.81
C GLY A 82 -10.28 -7.03 -2.93
N ILE A 83 -9.70 -6.36 -3.92
CA ILE A 83 -9.21 -7.03 -5.14
C ILE A 83 -7.70 -6.85 -5.29
N VAL A 84 -7.23 -5.60 -5.37
CA VAL A 84 -5.84 -5.32 -5.77
C VAL A 84 -4.83 -5.86 -4.76
N LEU A 85 -5.04 -5.63 -3.46
CA LEU A 85 -4.15 -6.13 -2.42
C LEU A 85 -4.17 -7.66 -2.30
N GLN A 86 -5.29 -8.31 -2.64
CA GLN A 86 -5.36 -9.77 -2.65
C GLN A 86 -4.60 -10.37 -3.83
N LEU A 87 -4.72 -9.76 -5.02
CA LEU A 87 -3.92 -10.14 -6.19
C LEU A 87 -2.42 -9.92 -5.92
N TYR A 88 -2.07 -8.79 -5.31
CA TYR A 88 -0.70 -8.51 -4.87
C TYR A 88 -0.20 -9.58 -3.88
N GLY A 89 -0.93 -9.86 -2.80
CA GLY A 89 -0.52 -10.84 -1.79
C GLY A 89 -0.31 -12.24 -2.36
N ASN A 90 -1.24 -12.69 -3.21
CA ASN A 90 -1.15 -13.99 -3.87
C ASN A 90 0.05 -14.06 -4.84
N SER A 91 0.22 -13.07 -5.71
CA SER A 91 1.32 -13.05 -6.67
C SER A 91 2.70 -13.02 -5.99
N VAL A 92 2.87 -12.22 -4.93
CA VAL A 92 4.10 -12.21 -4.13
C VAL A 92 4.36 -13.56 -3.47
N GLY A 93 3.33 -14.19 -2.89
CA GLY A 93 3.44 -15.52 -2.28
C GLY A 93 3.88 -16.59 -3.29
N ILE A 94 3.37 -16.53 -4.52
CA ILE A 94 3.77 -17.42 -5.62
C ILE A 94 5.22 -17.17 -6.02
N VAL A 95 5.61 -15.91 -6.25
CA VAL A 95 7.00 -15.54 -6.60
C VAL A 95 7.98 -16.03 -5.53
N LEU A 96 7.66 -15.81 -4.25
CA LEU A 96 8.48 -16.25 -3.12
C LEU A 96 8.62 -17.78 -3.08
N SER A 97 7.52 -18.50 -3.26
CA SER A 97 7.50 -19.97 -3.27
C SER A 97 8.34 -20.54 -4.42
N LYS A 98 8.22 -19.95 -5.61
CA LYS A 98 9.01 -20.33 -6.78
C LYS A 98 10.50 -20.00 -6.56
N LEU A 99 10.83 -18.89 -5.91
CA LEU A 99 12.22 -18.50 -5.61
C LEU A 99 12.89 -19.46 -4.61
N LEU A 100 12.18 -19.90 -3.57
CA LEU A 100 12.71 -20.76 -2.51
C LEU A 100 12.85 -22.24 -2.91
N GLY A 101 11.97 -22.73 -3.79
CA GLY A 101 11.88 -24.16 -4.10
C GLY A 101 11.45 -25.01 -2.91
N ALA A 102 11.63 -26.33 -3.01
CA ALA A 102 11.05 -27.31 -2.09
C ALA A 102 11.66 -27.36 -0.66
N GLY A 103 12.78 -26.68 -0.41
CA GLY A 103 13.58 -26.92 0.80
C GLY A 103 13.13 -26.18 2.07
N ARG A 104 13.05 -24.84 2.02
CA ARG A 104 12.87 -23.98 3.22
C ARG A 104 11.63 -23.08 3.14
N GLN A 105 10.65 -23.47 2.34
CA GLN A 105 9.48 -22.65 2.05
C GLN A 105 8.66 -22.31 3.30
N GLY A 106 8.41 -23.29 4.17
CA GLY A 106 7.60 -23.10 5.38
C GLY A 106 8.22 -22.10 6.37
N THR A 107 9.53 -22.19 6.64
CA THR A 107 10.21 -21.28 7.58
C THR A 107 10.24 -19.85 7.05
N VAL A 108 10.52 -19.64 5.76
CA VAL A 108 10.60 -18.29 5.19
C VAL A 108 9.22 -17.67 5.05
N GLN A 109 8.19 -18.45 4.67
CA GLN A 109 6.80 -17.96 4.67
C GLN A 109 6.33 -17.61 6.09
N GLY A 110 6.65 -18.44 7.08
CA GLY A 110 6.33 -18.17 8.49
C GLY A 110 7.01 -16.89 8.99
N PHE A 111 8.29 -16.69 8.67
CA PHE A 111 9.01 -15.46 9.02
C PHE A 111 8.44 -14.23 8.32
N THR A 112 8.09 -14.35 7.04
CA THR A 112 7.42 -13.28 6.27
C THR A 112 6.09 -12.91 6.93
N GLN A 113 5.29 -13.90 7.33
CA GLN A 113 4.02 -13.67 8.01
C GLN A 113 4.20 -13.01 9.38
N PHE A 114 5.22 -13.42 10.14
CA PHE A 114 5.58 -12.76 11.40
C PHE A 114 5.90 -11.27 11.19
N MET A 115 6.71 -10.95 10.18
CA MET A 115 7.02 -9.56 9.83
C MET A 115 5.79 -8.76 9.41
N VAL A 116 4.84 -9.37 8.69
CA VAL A 116 3.55 -8.73 8.37
C VAL A 116 2.77 -8.39 9.63
N CYS A 117 2.74 -9.27 10.63
CA CYS A 117 2.08 -8.99 11.91
C CYS A 117 2.73 -7.82 12.66
N VAL A 118 4.07 -7.79 12.73
CA VAL A 118 4.82 -6.68 13.33
C VAL A 118 4.52 -5.38 12.59
N ALA A 119 4.57 -5.40 11.26
CA ALA A 119 4.28 -4.23 10.43
C ALA A 119 2.85 -3.72 10.63
N LYS A 120 1.86 -4.59 10.83
CA LYS A 120 0.48 -4.18 11.13
C LYS A 120 0.39 -3.45 12.48
N ILE A 121 1.03 -3.96 13.52
CA ILE A 121 1.03 -3.32 14.84
C ILE A 121 1.72 -1.96 14.78
N VAL A 122 2.97 -1.93 14.29
CA VAL A 122 3.78 -0.70 14.21
C VAL A 122 3.12 0.31 13.28
N GLY A 123 2.65 -0.15 12.11
CA GLY A 123 1.98 0.70 11.13
C GLY A 123 0.70 1.32 11.69
N SER A 124 -0.11 0.57 12.44
CA SER A 124 -1.35 1.10 13.01
C SER A 124 -1.07 2.17 14.06
N LEU A 125 -0.07 1.96 14.93
CA LEU A 125 0.35 2.95 15.92
C LEU A 125 0.90 4.21 15.26
N LEU A 126 1.77 4.05 14.25
CA LEU A 126 2.39 5.15 13.55
C LEU A 126 1.37 6.01 12.79
N LEU A 127 0.45 5.39 12.04
CA LEU A 127 -0.60 6.10 11.32
C LEU A 127 -1.56 6.81 12.28
N THR A 128 -1.92 6.17 13.39
CA THR A 128 -2.78 6.82 14.39
C THR A 128 -2.12 8.07 14.97
N TYR A 129 -0.83 7.98 15.31
CA TYR A 129 -0.07 9.11 15.84
C TYR A 129 0.08 10.24 14.82
N LEU A 130 0.41 9.92 13.57
CA LEU A 130 0.56 10.90 12.50
C LEU A 130 -0.77 11.61 12.21
N PHE A 131 -1.86 10.85 12.12
CA PHE A 131 -3.20 11.39 11.91
C PHE A 131 -3.61 12.36 13.03
N ASP A 132 -3.40 11.96 14.28
CA ASP A 132 -3.77 12.77 15.45
C ASP A 132 -3.01 14.11 15.46
N GLN A 133 -1.69 14.07 15.25
CA GLN A 133 -0.82 15.24 15.40
C GLN A 133 -0.77 16.15 14.17
N PHE A 134 -0.77 15.57 12.97
CA PHE A 134 -0.50 16.31 11.73
C PHE A 134 -1.63 16.19 10.70
N GLY A 135 -2.65 15.41 11.01
CA GLY A 135 -3.75 15.12 10.10
C GLY A 135 -3.40 14.04 9.08
N PRO A 136 -4.24 13.88 8.06
CA PRO A 136 -4.14 12.73 7.16
C PRO A 136 -3.05 12.88 6.08
N GLN A 137 -2.55 14.10 5.81
CA GLN A 137 -1.58 14.33 4.73
C GLN A 137 -0.28 13.54 4.87
N PRO A 138 0.37 13.49 6.06
CA PRO A 138 1.56 12.67 6.25
C PRO A 138 1.33 11.17 6.10
N ASP A 139 0.12 10.66 6.38
CA ASP A 139 -0.19 9.24 6.20
C ASP A 139 -0.10 8.83 4.73
N TRP A 140 -0.69 9.62 3.82
CA TRP A 140 -0.57 9.38 2.38
C TRP A 140 0.87 9.46 1.90
N LEU A 141 1.65 10.43 2.40
CA LEU A 141 3.05 10.58 2.04
C LEU A 141 3.90 9.41 2.51
N LEU A 142 3.69 8.95 3.75
CA LEU A 142 4.38 7.79 4.30
C LEU A 142 4.08 6.54 3.47
N GLN A 143 2.81 6.31 3.14
CA GLN A 143 2.38 5.18 2.31
C GLN A 143 2.97 5.25 0.90
N LEU A 144 2.96 6.43 0.27
CA LEU A 144 3.62 6.65 -1.03
C LEU A 144 5.13 6.42 -0.97
N GLY A 145 5.79 6.82 0.13
CA GLY A 145 7.21 6.57 0.36
C GLY A 145 7.52 5.08 0.41
N PHE A 146 6.77 4.30 1.21
CA PHE A 146 6.93 2.85 1.29
C PHE A 146 6.62 2.14 -0.03
N LEU A 147 5.53 2.52 -0.71
CA LEU A 147 5.15 1.96 -2.01
C LEU A 147 6.18 2.30 -3.09
N GLY A 148 6.70 3.52 -3.10
CA GLY A 148 7.76 3.96 -4.01
C GLY A 148 9.05 3.16 -3.80
N LEU A 149 9.50 3.03 -2.55
CA LEU A 149 10.65 2.20 -2.21
C LEU A 149 10.45 0.75 -2.65
N LEU A 150 9.28 0.16 -2.37
CA LEU A 150 8.96 -1.19 -2.75
C LEU A 150 8.98 -1.37 -4.28
N LEU A 151 8.40 -0.44 -5.03
CA LEU A 151 8.41 -0.46 -6.49
C LEU A 151 9.83 -0.39 -7.05
N VAL A 152 10.68 0.49 -6.50
CA VAL A 152 12.09 0.60 -6.87
C VAL A 152 12.83 -0.71 -6.61
N LEU A 153 12.62 -1.33 -5.45
CA LEU A 153 13.24 -2.63 -5.12
C LEU A 153 12.79 -3.73 -6.08
N TRP A 154 11.49 -3.81 -6.41
CA TRP A 154 10.96 -4.78 -7.38
C TRP A 154 11.55 -4.63 -8.78
N ILE A 155 11.80 -3.39 -9.21
CA ILE A 155 12.44 -3.11 -10.50
C ILE A 155 13.94 -3.44 -10.44
N ALA A 156 14.64 -2.99 -9.40
CA ALA A 156 16.08 -3.21 -9.22
C ALA A 156 16.44 -4.71 -9.16
N TYR A 157 15.64 -5.51 -8.44
CA TYR A 157 15.85 -6.94 -8.28
C TYR A 157 15.14 -7.81 -9.33
N ARG A 158 14.58 -7.22 -10.39
CA ARG A 158 13.89 -7.95 -11.46
C ARG A 158 14.68 -9.15 -11.98
N ARG A 159 15.98 -8.96 -12.27
CA ARG A 159 16.87 -10.01 -12.81
C ARG A 159 17.08 -11.18 -11.84
N ARG A 160 16.93 -10.94 -10.52
CA ARG A 160 17.05 -11.99 -9.50
C ARG A 160 15.71 -12.72 -9.28
N LEU A 161 14.59 -12.01 -9.43
CA LEU A 161 13.24 -12.54 -9.24
C LEU A 161 12.76 -13.37 -10.44
N CYS A 162 13.15 -12.97 -11.65
CA CYS A 162 12.86 -13.65 -12.92
C CYS A 162 14.17 -13.75 -13.74
N PRO A 163 15.07 -14.69 -13.40
CA PRO A 163 16.25 -14.99 -14.21
C PRO A 163 15.86 -15.63 -15.55
#